data_AF-A0A430QKW3-F1
#
_entry.id   AF-A0A430QKW3-F1
#
_cell.length_a   1.000
_cell.length_b   1.000
_cell.length_c   1.000
_cell.angle_alpha   90.00
_cell.angle_beta   90.00
_cell.angle_gamma   90.00
#
_symmetry.space_group_name_H-M   'P 1'
#
loop_
_entity.id
_entity.type
_entity.pdbx_description
1 polymer ?
#
loop_
_entity_poly.entity_id
_entity_poly.type
_entity_poly.pdbx_seq_one_letter_code
_entity_poly.pdbx_strand_id
1 'polypeptide(L)'
;INFNQFISLFYFNPILQLAYCIVQFLDKDATLTEQVVRGLLKFWPKTYSQKEVMFLGEIEEILEVIEPLQFQIIMVPLFKQIAKSVSSSHFQVAERALSYWNNDNIVSLIEENHDTLIPILFPSFYRISREHWNQTIVALVGNVLKIFMEMNTNLCNQLAEKHKVERQRERKREKEREELWKKLEQLRMSGSGDTPGPPNIDSKTSSAITNNAFTNVHQLGVNVTKR
;
A
#
# COMPACT_ATOMS: atom_id res chain seq x y z
N ILE A 1 -37.89 -8.27 11.82
CA ILE A 1 -36.71 -7.79 11.06
C ILE A 1 -35.57 -7.71 12.06
N ASN A 2 -34.55 -8.57 11.94
CA ASN A 2 -33.44 -8.62 12.90
C ASN A 2 -32.63 -7.32 12.85
N PHE A 3 -31.98 -6.94 13.95
CA PHE A 3 -31.12 -5.74 14.03
C PHE A 3 -30.04 -5.72 12.93
N ASN A 4 -29.47 -6.88 12.59
CA ASN A 4 -28.55 -7.05 11.45
C ASN A 4 -29.22 -6.79 10.09
N GLN A 5 -30.50 -7.13 9.95
CA GLN A 5 -31.28 -6.91 8.74
C GLN A 5 -31.74 -5.45 8.63
N PHE A 6 -31.90 -4.77 9.77
CA PHE A 6 -32.15 -3.32 9.84
C PHE A 6 -30.88 -2.52 9.49
N ILE A 7 -29.71 -2.91 10.00
CA ILE A 7 -28.42 -2.32 9.59
C ILE A 7 -28.15 -2.58 8.10
N SER A 8 -28.44 -3.79 7.59
CA SER A 8 -28.36 -4.11 6.16
C SER A 8 -29.35 -3.28 5.32
N LEU A 9 -30.59 -3.06 5.77
CA LEU A 9 -31.54 -2.24 5.03
C LEU A 9 -31.29 -0.73 5.13
N PHE A 10 -30.62 -0.24 6.17
CA PHE A 10 -30.43 1.21 6.39
C PHE A 10 -29.05 1.73 5.97
N TYR A 11 -27.99 0.91 6.08
CA TYR A 11 -26.63 1.28 5.66
C TYR A 11 -26.25 0.77 4.27
N PHE A 12 -26.76 -0.39 3.86
CA PHE A 12 -26.40 -1.03 2.58
C PHE A 12 -27.24 -0.50 1.40
N ASN A 13 -28.43 0.04 1.65
CA ASN A 13 -29.37 0.51 0.62
C ASN A 13 -28.93 1.80 -0.12
N PRO A 14 -28.39 2.87 0.53
CA PRO A 14 -27.94 4.04 -0.22
C PRO A 14 -26.66 3.79 -1.01
N ILE A 15 -25.80 2.86 -0.56
CA ILE A 15 -24.60 2.46 -1.30
C ILE A 15 -24.98 1.52 -2.46
N LEU A 16 -25.92 0.58 -2.29
CA LEU A 16 -26.44 -0.20 -3.42
C LEU A 16 -27.11 0.67 -4.49
N GLN A 17 -27.85 1.71 -4.10
CA GLN A 17 -28.44 2.64 -5.05
C GLN A 17 -27.38 3.45 -5.79
N LEU A 18 -26.29 3.82 -5.10
CA LEU A 18 -25.16 4.48 -5.73
C LEU A 18 -24.38 3.53 -6.66
N ALA A 19 -24.15 2.28 -6.24
CA ALA A 19 -23.56 1.21 -7.03
C ALA A 19 -24.34 1.02 -8.33
N TYR A 20 -25.65 0.84 -8.19
CA TYR A 20 -26.56 0.68 -9.31
C TYR A 20 -26.54 1.88 -10.25
N CYS A 21 -26.56 3.10 -9.72
CA CYS A 21 -26.43 4.31 -10.54
C CYS A 21 -25.08 4.40 -11.26
N ILE A 22 -23.98 4.01 -10.61
CA ILE A 22 -22.64 4.01 -11.21
C ILE A 22 -22.58 2.97 -12.33
N VAL A 23 -22.99 1.73 -12.07
CA VAL A 23 -23.03 0.64 -13.06
C VAL A 23 -23.88 1.05 -14.26
N GLN A 24 -25.07 1.59 -14.02
CA GLN A 24 -25.95 2.09 -15.09
C GLN A 24 -25.36 3.24 -15.89
N PHE A 25 -24.52 4.07 -15.27
CA PHE A 25 -23.84 5.17 -15.97
C PHE A 25 -22.66 4.66 -16.79
N LEU A 26 -21.93 3.66 -16.29
CA LEU A 26 -20.85 2.99 -17.04
C LEU A 26 -21.38 2.18 -18.23
N ASP A 27 -22.55 1.56 -18.11
CA ASP A 27 -23.27 0.91 -19.23
C ASP A 27 -23.62 1.90 -20.35
N LYS A 28 -23.72 3.20 -20.04
CA LYS A 28 -23.98 4.26 -21.02
C LYS A 28 -22.70 4.88 -21.57
N ASP A 29 -21.66 5.00 -20.74
CA ASP A 29 -20.38 5.58 -21.13
C ASP A 29 -19.24 4.95 -20.32
N ALA A 30 -18.60 3.94 -20.91
CA ALA A 30 -17.51 3.21 -20.28
C ALA A 30 -16.25 4.08 -20.04
N THR A 31 -16.11 5.23 -20.71
CA THR A 31 -14.93 6.11 -20.56
C THR A 31 -14.84 6.75 -19.17
N LEU A 32 -15.94 6.74 -18.43
CA LEU A 32 -16.02 7.28 -17.07
C LEU A 32 -15.47 6.32 -16.01
N THR A 33 -15.27 5.05 -16.36
CA THR A 33 -14.76 4.01 -15.46
C THR A 33 -13.47 4.45 -14.78
N GLU A 34 -12.53 5.00 -15.56
CA GLU A 34 -11.26 5.47 -15.02
C GLU A 34 -11.46 6.53 -13.93
N GLN A 35 -12.31 7.54 -14.19
CA GLN A 35 -12.53 8.64 -13.26
C GLN A 35 -13.18 8.16 -11.96
N VAL A 36 -14.18 7.27 -12.09
CA VAL A 36 -14.89 6.68 -10.94
C VAL A 36 -13.94 5.86 -10.08
N VAL A 37 -13.20 4.92 -10.68
CA VAL A 37 -12.29 4.04 -9.93
C VAL A 37 -11.15 4.85 -9.31
N ARG A 38 -10.58 5.84 -10.00
CA ARG A 38 -9.58 6.74 -9.41
C ARG A 38 -10.16 7.54 -8.24
N GLY A 39 -11.42 7.98 -8.34
CA GLY A 39 -12.15 8.62 -7.25
C GLY A 39 -12.28 7.71 -6.03
N LEU A 40 -12.72 6.47 -6.22
CA LEU A 40 -12.83 5.46 -5.15
C LEU A 40 -11.48 5.17 -4.51
N LEU A 41 -10.42 4.99 -5.31
CA LEU A 41 -9.06 4.77 -4.82
C LEU A 41 -8.51 5.98 -4.04
N LYS A 42 -8.83 7.21 -4.46
CA LYS A 42 -8.44 8.43 -3.76
C LYS A 42 -9.07 8.53 -2.37
N PHE A 43 -10.33 8.10 -2.24
CA PHE A 43 -11.08 8.15 -0.99
C PHE A 43 -11.13 6.81 -0.25
N TRP A 44 -10.21 5.89 -0.57
CA TRP A 44 -10.17 4.56 0.03
C TRP A 44 -10.11 4.66 1.57
N PRO A 45 -11.06 4.04 2.29
CA PRO A 45 -11.11 4.11 3.75
C PRO A 45 -9.86 3.48 4.39
N LYS A 46 -9.23 4.18 5.34
CA LYS A 46 -8.05 3.69 6.06
C LYS A 46 -8.31 3.36 7.53
N THR A 47 -9.39 3.90 8.10
CA THR A 47 -9.67 3.84 9.54
C THR A 47 -10.98 3.13 9.88
N TYR A 48 -11.86 2.92 8.89
CA TYR A 48 -13.17 2.30 9.11
C TYR A 48 -13.33 1.09 8.19
N SER A 49 -13.02 -0.09 8.75
CA SER A 49 -12.95 -1.37 8.04
C SER A 49 -14.27 -1.75 7.36
N GLN A 50 -15.41 -1.43 7.96
CA GLN A 50 -16.72 -1.74 7.36
C GLN A 50 -16.94 -0.94 6.08
N LYS A 51 -16.53 0.33 6.01
CA LYS A 51 -16.61 1.12 4.77
C LYS A 51 -15.61 0.62 3.73
N GLU A 52 -14.45 0.11 4.15
CA GLU A 52 -13.53 -0.56 3.23
C GLU A 52 -14.16 -1.82 2.61
N VAL A 53 -14.84 -2.65 3.41
CA VAL A 53 -15.62 -3.81 2.92
C VAL A 53 -16.70 -3.37 1.93
N MET A 54 -17.38 -2.25 2.17
CA MET A 54 -18.36 -1.70 1.22
C MET A 54 -17.69 -1.25 -0.09
N PHE A 55 -16.56 -0.54 -0.03
CA PHE A 55 -15.79 -0.13 -1.22
C PHE A 55 -15.31 -1.32 -2.05
N LEU A 56 -14.91 -2.41 -1.40
CA LEU A 56 -14.58 -3.66 -2.09
C LEU A 56 -15.81 -4.25 -2.81
N GLY A 57 -17.01 -4.10 -2.25
CA GLY A 57 -18.24 -4.46 -2.95
C GLY A 57 -18.50 -3.63 -4.19
N GLU A 58 -18.42 -2.31 -4.07
CA GLU A 58 -18.62 -1.40 -5.20
C GLU A 58 -17.67 -1.66 -6.36
N ILE A 59 -16.40 -1.93 -6.05
CA ILE A 59 -15.40 -2.26 -7.07
C ILE A 59 -15.74 -3.59 -7.76
N GLU A 60 -16.24 -4.60 -7.03
CA GLU A 60 -16.62 -5.87 -7.65
C GLU A 60 -17.74 -5.69 -8.66
N GLU A 61 -18.78 -4.93 -8.30
CA GLU A 61 -19.90 -4.62 -9.20
C GLU A 61 -19.43 -3.86 -10.45
N ILE A 62 -18.47 -2.93 -10.31
CA ILE A 62 -17.85 -2.24 -11.46
C ILE A 62 -17.05 -3.21 -12.33
N LEU A 63 -16.27 -4.11 -11.72
CA LEU A 63 -15.47 -5.09 -12.45
C LEU A 63 -16.33 -6.12 -13.19
N GLU A 64 -17.56 -6.37 -12.75
CA GLU A 64 -18.47 -7.30 -13.44
C GLU A 64 -18.90 -6.80 -14.82
N VAL A 65 -19.02 -5.48 -15.00
CA VAL A 65 -19.49 -4.85 -16.25
C VAL A 65 -18.39 -4.13 -17.03
N ILE A 66 -17.14 -4.18 -16.56
CA ILE A 66 -16.06 -3.37 -17.14
C ILE A 66 -15.64 -3.88 -18.52
N GLU A 67 -15.45 -2.94 -19.45
CA GLU A 67 -14.83 -3.27 -20.73
C GLU A 67 -13.32 -3.56 -20.58
N PRO A 68 -12.76 -4.55 -21.30
CA PRO A 68 -11.35 -4.92 -21.18
C PRO A 68 -10.36 -3.75 -21.37
N LEU A 69 -10.65 -2.84 -22.30
CA LEU A 69 -9.81 -1.66 -22.55
C LEU A 69 -9.79 -0.71 -21.35
N GLN A 70 -10.94 -0.50 -20.70
CA GLN A 70 -11.04 0.34 -19.50
C GLN A 70 -10.34 -0.34 -18.32
N PHE A 71 -10.47 -1.67 -18.20
CA PHE A 71 -9.79 -2.44 -17.18
C PHE A 71 -8.26 -2.24 -17.23
N GLN A 72 -7.65 -2.33 -18.40
CA GLN A 72 -6.20 -2.16 -18.57
C GLN A 72 -5.68 -0.80 -18.07
N ILE A 73 -6.49 0.26 -18.15
CA ILE A 73 -6.14 1.61 -17.67
C ILE A 73 -6.06 1.64 -16.13
N ILE A 74 -6.98 0.94 -15.45
CA ILE A 74 -7.15 1.01 -13.99
C ILE A 74 -6.50 -0.15 -13.23
N MET A 75 -6.18 -1.27 -13.89
CA MET A 75 -5.87 -2.53 -13.24
C MET A 75 -4.64 -2.42 -12.29
N VAL A 76 -3.61 -1.68 -12.69
CA VAL A 76 -2.38 -1.54 -11.89
C VAL A 76 -2.62 -0.81 -10.56
N PRO A 77 -3.17 0.43 -10.53
CA PRO A 77 -3.44 1.10 -9.27
C PRO A 77 -4.52 0.38 -8.45
N LEU A 78 -5.52 -0.23 -9.10
CA LEU A 78 -6.57 -0.98 -8.41
C LEU A 78 -6.02 -2.20 -7.68
N PHE A 79 -5.33 -3.11 -8.37
CA PHE A 79 -4.83 -4.34 -7.75
C PHE A 79 -3.67 -4.10 -6.77
N LYS A 80 -2.94 -2.97 -6.89
CA LYS A 80 -2.05 -2.50 -5.81
C LYS A 80 -2.81 -2.18 -4.52
N GLN A 81 -4.02 -1.63 -4.62
CA GLN A 81 -4.87 -1.35 -3.47
C GLN A 81 -5.49 -2.64 -2.93
N ILE A 82 -6.02 -3.51 -3.79
CA ILE A 82 -6.54 -4.83 -3.40
C ILE A 82 -5.48 -5.66 -2.66
N ALA A 83 -4.22 -5.65 -3.12
CA ALA A 83 -3.13 -6.33 -2.44
C ALA A 83 -2.91 -5.85 -0.99
N LYS A 84 -3.13 -4.55 -0.73
CA LYS A 84 -3.06 -3.99 0.63
C LYS A 84 -4.25 -4.43 1.47
N SER A 85 -5.46 -4.44 0.91
CA SER A 85 -6.67 -4.89 1.59
C SER A 85 -6.59 -6.38 1.94
N VAL A 86 -6.05 -7.23 1.07
CA VAL A 86 -5.75 -8.65 1.37
C VAL A 86 -4.70 -8.79 2.48
N SER A 87 -3.72 -7.88 2.53
CA SER A 87 -2.70 -7.82 3.59
C SER A 87 -3.20 -7.20 4.90
N SER A 88 -4.48 -6.81 4.99
CA SER A 88 -5.04 -6.18 6.18
C SER A 88 -5.06 -7.15 7.36
N SER A 89 -4.73 -6.65 8.56
CA SER A 89 -4.88 -7.43 9.80
C SER A 89 -6.35 -7.68 10.17
N HIS A 90 -7.28 -6.94 9.57
CA HIS A 90 -8.71 -7.08 9.82
C HIS A 90 -9.30 -8.18 8.92
N PHE A 91 -9.65 -9.32 9.52
CA PHE A 91 -10.00 -10.52 8.75
C PHE A 91 -11.15 -10.31 7.75
N GLN A 92 -12.20 -9.55 8.10
CA GLN A 92 -13.33 -9.31 7.20
C GLN A 92 -12.94 -8.54 5.93
N VAL A 93 -11.95 -7.65 6.02
CA VAL A 93 -11.45 -6.90 4.86
C VAL A 93 -10.65 -7.83 3.97
N ALA A 94 -9.77 -8.64 4.56
CA ALA A 94 -8.95 -9.59 3.82
C ALA A 94 -9.80 -10.66 3.14
N GLU A 95 -10.77 -11.25 3.85
CA GLU A 95 -11.72 -12.23 3.32
C GLU A 95 -12.56 -11.64 2.19
N ARG A 96 -13.09 -10.43 2.36
CA ARG A 96 -13.88 -9.76 1.32
C ARG A 96 -13.07 -9.45 0.07
N ALA A 97 -11.81 -9.07 0.22
CA ALA A 97 -10.93 -8.82 -0.91
C ALA A 97 -10.54 -10.14 -1.61
N LEU A 98 -10.37 -11.23 -0.86
CA LEU A 98 -10.07 -12.56 -1.40
C LEU A 98 -11.25 -13.20 -2.13
N SER A 99 -12.49 -12.77 -1.86
CA SER A 99 -13.66 -13.30 -2.55
C SER A 99 -13.70 -12.96 -4.05
N TYR A 100 -12.90 -11.99 -4.51
CA TYR A 100 -12.77 -11.66 -5.94
C TYR A 100 -12.31 -12.87 -6.78
N TRP A 101 -11.51 -13.76 -6.20
CA TRP A 101 -11.06 -14.97 -6.89
C TRP A 101 -12.12 -16.09 -6.94
N ASN A 102 -13.30 -15.87 -6.35
CA ASN A 102 -14.44 -16.75 -6.53
C ASN A 102 -15.35 -16.29 -7.68
N ASN A 103 -15.09 -15.11 -8.26
CA ASN A 103 -15.85 -14.58 -9.39
C ASN A 103 -15.09 -14.88 -10.69
N ASP A 104 -15.69 -15.72 -11.54
CA ASP A 104 -15.09 -16.18 -12.80
C ASP A 104 -14.78 -15.03 -13.77
N ASN A 105 -15.59 -13.97 -13.78
CA ASN A 105 -15.37 -12.79 -14.62
C ASN A 105 -14.09 -12.06 -14.20
N ILE A 106 -13.94 -11.77 -12.91
CA ILE A 106 -12.73 -11.14 -12.37
C ILE A 106 -11.50 -12.04 -12.58
N VAL A 107 -11.64 -13.36 -12.39
CA VAL A 107 -10.54 -14.31 -12.64
C VAL A 107 -10.14 -14.28 -14.11
N SER A 108 -11.08 -14.22 -15.04
CA SER A 108 -10.81 -14.12 -16.48
C SER A 108 -10.10 -12.80 -16.83
N LEU A 109 -10.53 -11.65 -16.29
CA LEU A 109 -9.83 -10.37 -16.45
C LEU A 109 -8.38 -10.42 -15.93
N ILE A 110 -8.14 -11.13 -14.82
CA ILE A 110 -6.80 -11.33 -14.27
C ILE A 110 -5.97 -12.24 -15.18
N GLU A 111 -6.56 -13.31 -15.71
CA GLU A 111 -5.90 -14.27 -16.60
C GLU A 111 -5.40 -13.58 -17.87
N GLU A 112 -6.23 -12.76 -18.51
CA GLU A 112 -5.86 -12.02 -19.72
C GLU A 112 -4.71 -11.02 -19.49
N ASN A 113 -4.53 -10.55 -18.25
CA ASN A 113 -3.57 -9.51 -17.88
C ASN A 113 -2.52 -10.01 -16.87
N HIS A 114 -2.30 -11.32 -16.81
CA HIS A 114 -1.53 -11.98 -15.74
C HIS A 114 -0.06 -11.54 -15.67
N ASP A 115 0.56 -11.23 -16.82
CA ASP A 115 1.95 -10.74 -16.90
C ASP A 115 2.17 -9.44 -16.13
N THR A 116 1.13 -8.62 -15.99
CA THR A 116 1.20 -7.36 -15.24
C THR A 116 0.67 -7.53 -13.80
N LEU A 117 -0.43 -8.27 -13.63
CA LEU A 117 -1.12 -8.35 -12.34
C LEU A 117 -0.46 -9.32 -11.34
N ILE A 118 -0.02 -10.50 -11.80
CA ILE A 118 0.61 -11.48 -10.89
C ILE A 118 1.86 -10.90 -10.22
N PRO A 119 2.79 -10.20 -10.91
CA PRO A 119 3.94 -9.58 -10.25
C PRO A 119 3.60 -8.56 -9.17
N ILE A 120 2.43 -7.91 -9.26
CA ILE A 120 1.94 -6.94 -8.26
C ILE A 120 1.37 -7.66 -7.04
N LEU A 121 0.59 -8.71 -7.26
CA LEU A 121 -0.17 -9.40 -6.22
C LEU A 121 0.69 -10.43 -5.48
N PHE A 122 1.46 -11.22 -6.24
CA PHE A 122 2.17 -12.39 -5.75
C PHE A 122 3.05 -12.12 -4.52
N PRO A 123 3.88 -11.05 -4.44
CA PRO A 123 4.76 -10.85 -3.28
C PRO A 123 3.98 -10.74 -1.97
N SER A 124 2.86 -10.02 -1.98
CA SER A 124 2.03 -9.82 -0.79
C SER A 124 1.35 -11.14 -0.39
N PHE A 125 0.82 -11.87 -1.37
CA PHE A 125 0.06 -13.10 -1.15
C PHE A 125 0.99 -14.23 -0.68
N TYR A 126 2.17 -14.35 -1.29
CA TYR A 126 3.19 -15.31 -0.90
C TYR A 126 3.72 -15.07 0.52
N ARG A 127 3.75 -13.83 1.00
CA ARG A 127 4.06 -13.52 2.40
C ARG A 127 2.94 -13.95 3.33
N ILE A 128 1.69 -13.60 3.01
CA ILE A 128 0.50 -13.89 3.83
C ILE A 128 0.31 -15.41 4.01
N SER A 129 0.51 -16.21 2.95
CA SER A 129 0.40 -17.66 3.01
C SER A 129 1.37 -18.35 3.99
N ARG A 130 2.37 -17.62 4.50
CA ARG A 130 3.38 -18.14 5.43
C ARG A 130 3.34 -17.51 6.82
N GLU A 131 2.88 -16.27 6.92
CA GLU A 131 3.11 -15.43 8.11
C GLU A 131 1.82 -14.85 8.70
N HIS A 132 0.66 -15.12 8.09
CA HIS A 132 -0.60 -14.59 8.59
C HIS A 132 -1.11 -15.36 9.83
N TRP A 133 -1.62 -14.63 10.81
CA TRP A 133 -2.07 -15.19 12.09
C TRP A 133 -3.34 -16.04 11.96
N ASN A 134 -4.24 -15.67 11.04
CA ASN A 134 -5.50 -16.38 10.78
C ASN A 134 -5.31 -17.46 9.71
N GLN A 135 -5.52 -18.72 10.09
CA GLN A 135 -5.36 -19.89 9.21
C GLN A 135 -6.38 -19.95 8.06
N THR A 136 -7.58 -19.40 8.24
CA THR A 136 -8.58 -19.32 7.16
C THR A 136 -8.08 -18.43 6.04
N ILE A 137 -7.50 -17.28 6.37
CA ILE A 137 -6.90 -16.36 5.38
C ILE A 137 -5.71 -17.02 4.69
N VAL A 138 -4.87 -17.76 5.42
CA VAL A 138 -3.78 -18.55 4.84
C VAL A 138 -4.30 -19.54 3.81
N ALA A 139 -5.38 -20.27 4.12
CA ALA A 139 -5.98 -21.23 3.20
C ALA A 139 -6.58 -20.56 1.95
N LEU A 140 -7.31 -19.46 2.12
CA LEU A 140 -7.89 -18.68 1.00
C LEU A 140 -6.79 -18.15 0.08
N VAL A 141 -5.74 -17.54 0.62
CA VAL A 141 -4.59 -17.09 -0.17
C VAL A 141 -3.87 -18.26 -0.84
N GLY A 142 -3.78 -19.41 -0.18
CA GLY A 142 -3.26 -20.64 -0.78
C GLY A 142 -4.04 -21.06 -2.03
N ASN A 143 -5.37 -20.95 -2.01
CA ASN A 143 -6.21 -21.21 -3.19
C ASN A 143 -5.92 -20.20 -4.31
N VAL A 144 -5.83 -18.90 -3.98
CA VAL A 144 -5.47 -17.88 -4.97
C VAL A 144 -4.09 -18.12 -5.59
N LEU A 145 -3.11 -18.51 -4.79
CA LEU A 145 -1.78 -18.83 -5.30
C LEU A 145 -1.80 -20.05 -6.23
N LYS A 146 -2.68 -21.03 -6.02
CA LYS A 146 -2.87 -22.14 -6.97
C LYS A 146 -3.43 -21.64 -8.29
N ILE A 147 -4.44 -20.76 -8.27
CA ILE A 147 -5.00 -20.14 -9.48
C ILE A 147 -3.88 -19.40 -10.26
N PHE A 148 -3.01 -18.64 -9.59
CA PHE A 148 -1.87 -17.99 -10.25
C PHE A 148 -0.88 -18.99 -10.87
N MET A 149 -0.65 -20.13 -10.22
CA MET A 149 0.21 -21.18 -10.75
C MET A 149 -0.40 -21.86 -11.99
N GLU A 150 -1.71 -22.05 -12.00
CA GLU A 150 -2.47 -22.59 -13.14
C GLU A 150 -2.40 -21.64 -14.34
N MET A 151 -2.50 -20.32 -14.12
CA MET A 151 -2.35 -19.29 -15.16
C MET A 151 -0.93 -19.27 -15.75
N ASN A 152 0.11 -19.17 -14.90
CA ASN A 152 1.50 -19.11 -15.36
C ASN A 152 2.49 -19.60 -14.30
N THR A 153 2.76 -20.91 -14.34
CA THR A 153 3.70 -21.58 -13.43
C THR A 153 5.12 -21.00 -13.50
N ASN A 154 5.61 -20.67 -14.70
CA ASN A 154 6.97 -20.18 -14.90
C ASN A 154 7.15 -18.79 -14.27
N LEU A 155 6.19 -17.89 -14.49
CA LEU A 155 6.19 -16.55 -13.90
C LEU A 155 6.15 -16.63 -12.38
N CYS A 156 5.25 -17.44 -11.82
CA CYS A 156 5.15 -17.61 -10.37
C CYS A 156 6.42 -18.18 -9.74
N ASN A 157 7.08 -19.15 -10.39
CA ASN A 157 8.35 -19.70 -9.92
C ASN A 157 9.46 -18.63 -9.91
N GLN A 158 9.55 -17.81 -10.97
CA GLN A 158 10.51 -16.71 -11.03
C GLN A 158 10.25 -15.67 -9.93
N LEU A 159 8.98 -15.33 -9.68
CA LEU A 159 8.60 -14.38 -8.63
C LEU A 159 8.90 -14.93 -7.23
N ALA A 160 8.67 -16.23 -7.00
CA ALA A 160 9.01 -16.89 -5.73
C ALA A 160 10.51 -16.84 -5.44
N GLU A 161 11.36 -17.14 -6.43
CA GLU A 161 12.81 -17.07 -6.28
C GLU A 161 13.28 -15.62 -6.08
N LYS A 162 12.77 -14.68 -6.88
CA LYS A 162 13.07 -13.24 -6.72
C LYS A 162 12.69 -12.75 -5.31
N HIS A 163 11.53 -13.13 -4.80
CA HIS A 163 11.08 -12.75 -3.47
C HIS A 163 11.98 -13.34 -2.37
N LYS A 164 12.43 -14.60 -2.53
CA LYS A 164 13.37 -15.23 -1.60
C LYS A 164 14.73 -14.52 -1.58
N VAL A 165 15.27 -14.18 -2.75
CA VAL A 165 16.53 -13.43 -2.88
C VAL A 165 16.41 -12.04 -2.25
N GLU A 166 15.33 -11.30 -2.51
CA GLU A 166 15.13 -9.97 -1.94
C GLU A 166 15.04 -10.03 -0.41
N ARG A 167 14.32 -11.00 0.16
CA ARG A 167 14.26 -11.22 1.61
C ARG A 167 15.63 -11.52 2.23
N GLN A 168 16.46 -12.33 1.57
CA GLN A 168 17.82 -12.58 2.04
C GLN A 168 18.68 -11.32 2.00
N ARG A 169 18.53 -10.52 0.94
CA ARG A 169 19.24 -9.26 0.76
C ARG A 169 18.83 -8.22 1.82
N GLU A 170 17.54 -8.12 2.13
CA GLU A 170 17.03 -7.25 3.20
C GLU A 170 17.56 -7.65 4.57
N ARG A 171 17.53 -8.95 4.91
CA ARG A 171 18.11 -9.48 6.16
C ARG A 171 19.60 -9.20 6.28
N LYS A 172 20.36 -9.30 5.17
CA LYS A 172 21.79 -8.97 5.16
C LYS A 172 22.00 -7.48 5.44
N ARG A 173 21.27 -6.61 4.75
CA ARG A 173 21.32 -5.15 4.98
C ARG A 173 20.95 -4.77 6.42
N GLU A 174 20.01 -5.47 7.03
CA GLU A 174 19.62 -5.24 8.42
C GLU A 174 20.72 -5.62 9.41
N LYS A 175 21.37 -6.78 9.21
CA LYS A 175 22.55 -7.17 10.00
C LYS A 175 23.70 -6.18 9.87
N GLU A 176 24.00 -5.74 8.65
CA GLU A 176 25.04 -4.73 8.39
C GLU A 176 24.73 -3.41 9.12
N ARG A 177 23.45 -2.99 9.16
CA ARG A 177 23.02 -1.82 9.94
C ARG A 177 23.21 -2.05 11.44
N GLU A 178 22.79 -3.19 11.97
CA GLU A 178 22.95 -3.51 13.40
C GLU A 178 24.43 -3.55 13.82
N GLU A 179 25.30 -4.13 13.00
CA GLU A 179 26.75 -4.17 13.24
C GLU A 179 27.35 -2.76 13.25
N LEU A 180 26.95 -1.91 12.30
CA LEU A 180 27.36 -0.50 12.28
C LEU A 180 26.90 0.24 13.54
N TRP A 181 25.64 0.06 13.96
CA TRP A 181 25.11 0.65 15.19
C TRP A 181 25.84 0.17 16.45
N LYS A 182 26.15 -1.13 16.54
CA LYS A 182 26.94 -1.68 17.66
C LYS A 182 28.35 -1.09 17.70
N LYS A 183 29.00 -0.92 16.54
CA LYS A 183 30.33 -0.30 16.45
C LYS A 183 30.30 1.16 16.87
N LEU A 184 29.27 1.92 16.49
CA LEU A 184 29.07 3.30 16.93
C LEU A 184 28.87 3.40 18.44
N GLU A 185 28.07 2.51 19.04
CA GLU A 185 27.86 2.51 20.50
C GLU A 185 29.15 2.14 21.23
N GLN A 186 29.92 1.15 20.73
CA GLN A 186 31.22 0.80 21.31
C GLN A 186 32.21 1.97 21.24
N LEU A 187 32.27 2.69 20.11
CA LEU A 187 33.11 3.88 19.97
C LEU A 187 32.70 5.01 20.92
N ARG A 188 31.38 5.17 21.16
CA ARG A 188 30.84 6.12 22.15
C ARG A 188 31.18 5.73 23.58
N MET A 189 31.11 4.44 23.92
CA MET A 189 31.46 3.93 25.25
C MET A 189 32.98 3.90 25.50
N SER A 190 33.80 3.69 24.47
CA SER A 190 35.26 3.84 24.57
C SER A 190 35.72 5.30 24.54
N GLY A 191 34.85 6.21 24.09
CA GLY A 191 35.10 7.66 23.99
C GLY A 191 34.85 8.46 25.26
N SER A 192 34.51 7.83 26.39
CA SER A 192 34.53 8.49 27.70
C SER A 192 35.98 8.62 28.18
N GLY A 193 36.70 9.58 27.59
CA GLY A 193 38.10 9.83 27.89
C GLY A 193 38.62 11.20 27.49
N ASP A 194 38.05 11.87 26.48
CA ASP A 194 38.45 13.26 26.17
C ASP A 194 37.26 14.05 25.65
N THR A 195 36.90 15.09 26.40
CA THR A 195 36.14 16.21 25.87
C THR A 195 37.13 17.17 25.22
N PRO A 196 37.15 17.36 23.88
CA PRO A 196 37.72 18.56 23.34
C PRO A 196 36.72 19.67 23.69
N GLY A 197 37.12 20.54 24.62
CA GLY A 197 36.39 21.77 24.91
C GLY A 197 36.13 22.59 23.63
N PRO A 198 35.17 23.53 23.68
CA PRO A 198 34.81 24.31 22.50
C PRO A 198 36.07 25.00 21.94
N PRO A 199 36.29 24.99 20.62
CA PRO A 199 37.51 25.52 20.04
C PRO A 199 37.62 27.02 20.34
N ASN A 200 38.66 27.39 21.09
CA ASN A 200 38.99 28.77 21.42
C ASN A 200 39.54 29.47 20.17
N ILE A 201 38.81 30.44 19.66
CA ILE A 201 39.24 31.31 18.56
C ILE A 201 39.85 32.56 19.20
N ASP A 202 41.15 32.54 19.47
CA ASP A 202 41.90 33.73 19.87
C ASP A 202 42.99 34.06 18.85
N SER A 203 42.62 35.03 18.00
CA SER A 203 43.40 36.19 17.55
C SER A 203 44.94 36.07 17.43
N LYS A 204 45.43 36.18 16.19
CA LYS A 204 46.57 37.05 15.87
C LYS A 204 46.66 37.42 14.37
N THR A 205 46.34 38.69 14.12
CA THR A 205 47.06 39.64 13.24
C THR A 205 46.77 39.65 11.73
N SER A 206 45.73 40.43 11.41
CA SER A 206 45.64 41.52 10.42
C SER A 206 46.68 41.69 9.30
N SER A 207 46.17 41.72 8.05
CA SER A 207 46.24 42.79 7.03
C SER A 207 46.09 42.11 5.66
N ALA A 208 45.26 42.52 4.70
CA ALA A 208 44.39 43.66 4.43
C ALA A 208 43.33 43.12 3.40
N ILE A 209 42.16 43.67 3.12
CA ILE A 209 41.77 45.00 2.66
C ILE A 209 40.23 45.03 2.74
N THR A 210 39.74 45.93 3.60
CA THR A 210 38.56 46.81 3.51
C THR A 210 37.33 46.46 2.64
N ASN A 211 36.17 46.43 3.34
CA ASN A 211 35.00 47.33 3.19
C ASN A 211 34.22 47.27 1.86
N ASN A 212 32.89 47.37 1.79
CA ASN A 212 31.72 47.68 2.63
C ASN A 212 30.53 47.28 1.70
N ALA A 213 29.27 47.07 2.07
CA ALA A 213 28.43 47.51 3.18
C ALA A 213 27.16 46.63 3.14
N PHE A 214 26.58 46.22 4.28
CA PHE A 214 25.36 46.80 4.88
C PHE A 214 24.13 46.78 3.93
N THR A 215 22.92 46.33 4.26
CA THR A 215 22.25 45.86 5.48
C THR A 215 20.82 45.51 5.06
N ASN A 216 20.22 44.46 5.63
CA ASN A 216 19.03 44.59 6.48
C ASN A 216 18.40 43.23 6.78
N VAL A 217 18.51 42.84 8.04
CA VAL A 217 17.61 41.94 8.74
C VAL A 217 16.66 42.82 9.55
N HIS A 218 15.35 42.63 9.41
CA HIS A 218 14.37 42.53 10.50
C HIS A 218 12.95 42.63 9.93
N GLN A 219 12.13 41.60 10.13
CA GLN A 219 10.98 41.67 11.05
C GLN A 219 10.21 40.34 11.11
N LEU A 220 10.22 39.77 12.33
CA LEU A 220 9.10 39.12 13.06
C LEU A 220 8.49 37.84 12.42
N GLY A 221 8.48 36.66 13.02
CA GLY A 221 8.47 36.29 14.43
C GLY A 221 7.12 35.64 14.80
N VAL A 222 7.15 34.32 15.06
CA VAL A 222 6.34 33.60 16.07
C VAL A 222 4.84 33.38 15.68
N ASN A 223 4.23 32.19 15.69
CA ASN A 223 4.12 31.26 16.81
C ASN A 223 3.62 29.84 16.41
N VAL A 224 4.06 28.87 17.21
CA VAL A 224 3.64 27.46 17.27
C VAL A 224 2.34 27.33 18.08
N THR A 225 1.40 26.46 17.71
CA THR A 225 0.57 25.76 18.72
C THR A 225 0.13 24.37 18.25
N LYS A 226 0.49 23.37 19.06
CA LYS A 226 0.01 21.98 19.05
C LYS A 226 -1.47 21.90 19.42
N ARG A 227 -2.20 20.97 18.80
CA ARG A 227 -3.08 19.99 19.47
C ARG A 227 -3.21 18.75 18.58
#